data_AF-A0A936WPJ5-F1
#
_entry.id   AF-A0A936WPJ5-F1
#
_cell.length_a   1.000
_cell.length_b   1.000
_cell.length_c   1.000
_cell.angle_alpha   90.00
_cell.angle_beta   90.00
_cell.angle_gamma   90.00
#
_symmetry.space_group_name_H-M   'P 1'
#
loop_
_entity.id
_entity.type
_entity.pdbx_description
1 polymer ?
#
loop_
_entity_poly.entity_id
_entity_poly.type
_entity_poly.pdbx_seq_one_letter_code
_entity_poly.pdbx_strand_id
1 'polypeptide(L)'
;MSLMNTLMLSCRKATELMERRTMEALGTLDRMQLWMHLRVCDGCRAFQKQNARIDEMMEVRDQPETSLDTTGLEERVLTALEKDRSST
;
A
#
# COMPACT_ATOMS: atom_id res chain seq x y z
N MET A 1 29.32 8.14 -24.29
CA MET A 1 28.08 7.74 -23.58
C MET A 1 26.95 8.60 -24.12
N SER A 2 25.95 7.98 -24.74
CA SER A 2 24.88 8.70 -25.48
C SER A 2 23.92 9.39 -24.51
N LEU A 3 23.66 10.69 -24.71
CA LEU A 3 22.73 11.49 -23.91
C LEU A 3 21.30 10.91 -23.87
N MET A 4 20.94 10.06 -24.83
CA MET A 4 19.63 9.39 -24.88
C MET A 4 19.40 8.42 -23.70
N ASN A 5 20.46 7.76 -23.21
CA ASN A 5 20.37 6.83 -22.08
C ASN A 5 20.28 7.52 -20.72
N THR A 6 20.63 8.81 -20.64
CA THR A 6 20.54 9.60 -19.40
C THR A 6 19.17 10.26 -19.24
N LEU A 7 18.41 10.42 -20.35
CA LEU A 7 17.08 11.05 -20.35
C LEU A 7 15.94 10.03 -20.29
N MET A 8 16.14 8.78 -20.75
CA MET A 8 15.14 7.72 -20.63
C MET A 8 15.40 6.82 -19.41
N LEU A 9 14.43 6.80 -18.49
CA LEU A 9 14.37 5.81 -17.42
C LEU A 9 14.10 4.42 -17.99
N SER A 10 14.69 3.40 -17.36
CA SER A 10 14.21 2.03 -17.51
C SER A 10 12.88 1.86 -16.78
N CYS A 11 12.04 0.91 -17.22
CA CYS A 11 10.77 0.60 -16.53
C CYS A 11 10.99 0.27 -15.05
N ARG A 12 12.08 -0.44 -14.72
CA ARG A 12 12.48 -0.75 -13.34
C ARG A 12 12.74 0.51 -12.50
N LYS A 13 13.48 1.48 -13.05
CA LYS A 13 13.74 2.73 -12.34
C LYS A 13 12.48 3.58 -12.24
N ALA A 14 11.63 3.57 -13.27
CA ALA A 14 10.35 4.26 -13.22
C ALA A 14 9.44 3.71 -12.12
N THR A 15 9.33 2.39 -11.96
CA THR A 15 8.56 1.76 -10.87
C THR A 15 9.17 2.07 -9.49
N GLU A 16 10.49 2.05 -9.36
CA GLU A 16 11.16 2.46 -8.13
C GLU A 16 10.82 3.91 -7.74
N LEU A 17 10.87 4.85 -8.69
CA LEU A 17 10.51 6.24 -8.45
C LEU A 17 9.01 6.42 -8.15
N MET A 18 8.14 5.58 -8.73
CA MET A 18 6.71 5.59 -8.44
C MET A 18 6.38 5.19 -7.01
N GLU A 19 7.04 4.17 -6.47
CA GLU A 19 6.87 3.79 -5.05
C GLU A 19 7.58 4.78 -4.14
N ARG A 20 8.78 5.24 -4.49
CA ARG A 20 9.52 6.16 -3.63
C ARG A 20 8.75 7.47 -3.39
N ARG A 21 7.99 7.94 -4.38
CA ARG A 21 7.18 9.16 -4.26
C ARG A 21 6.03 9.07 -3.25
N THR A 22 5.64 7.86 -2.82
CA THR A 22 4.58 7.66 -1.80
C THR A 22 5.14 7.80 -0.39
N MET A 23 6.45 7.55 -0.21
CA MET A 23 7.15 7.68 1.06
C MET A 23 7.84 9.04 1.23
N GLU A 24 8.36 9.62 0.14
CA GLU A 24 9.11 10.88 0.16
C GLU A 24 8.90 11.72 -1.11
N ALA A 25 9.22 13.01 -1.04
CA ALA A 25 9.17 13.86 -2.24
C ALA A 25 10.33 13.53 -3.20
N LEU A 26 10.02 13.29 -4.47
CA LEU A 26 11.04 13.13 -5.51
C LEU A 26 11.75 14.45 -5.81
N GLY A 27 13.05 14.36 -6.15
CA GLY A 27 13.79 15.45 -6.76
C GLY A 27 13.16 15.91 -8.08
N THR A 28 13.41 17.16 -8.47
CA THR A 28 12.82 17.79 -9.66
C THR A 28 13.17 17.06 -10.96
N LEU A 29 14.41 16.59 -11.08
CA LEU A 29 14.87 15.82 -12.24
C LEU A 29 14.15 14.46 -12.34
N ASP A 30 14.12 13.70 -11.23
CA ASP A 30 13.43 12.40 -11.16
C ASP A 30 11.94 12.54 -11.50
N ARG A 31 11.31 13.60 -11.00
CA ARG A 31 9.90 13.91 -11.31
C ARG A 31 9.69 14.18 -12.79
N MET A 32 10.57 14.96 -13.43
CA MET A 32 10.50 15.26 -14.85
C MET A 32 10.72 14.01 -15.72
N GLN A 33 11.74 13.22 -15.38
CA GLN A 33 12.06 11.98 -16.08
C GLN A 33 10.92 10.95 -15.97
N LEU A 34 10.35 10.79 -14.77
CA LEU A 34 9.21 9.89 -14.56
C LEU A 34 7.97 10.38 -15.34
N TRP A 35 7.70 11.68 -15.35
CA TRP A 35 6.60 12.29 -16.10
C TRP A 35 6.72 12.06 -17.61
N MET A 36 7.94 12.11 -18.14
CA MET A 36 8.22 11.80 -19.55
C MET A 36 8.05 10.30 -19.83
N HIS A 37 8.62 9.43 -18.98
CA HIS A 37 8.56 7.99 -19.16
C HIS A 37 7.11 7.48 -19.17
N LEU A 38 6.26 7.99 -18.27
CA LEU A 38 4.85 7.64 -18.22
C LEU A 38 4.05 8.09 -19.45
N ARG A 39 4.57 9.01 -20.28
CA ARG A 39 3.92 9.37 -21.55
C ARG A 39 4.20 8.40 -22.67
N VAL A 40 5.35 7.72 -22.64
CA VAL A 40 5.82 6.85 -23.72
C VAL A 40 5.61 5.37 -23.43
N CYS A 41 5.53 4.97 -22.16
CA CYS A 41 5.40 3.58 -21.74
C CYS A 41 4.01 3.30 -21.13
N ASP A 42 3.16 2.61 -21.87
CA ASP A 42 1.81 2.26 -21.41
C ASP A 42 1.83 1.26 -20.26
N GLY A 43 2.81 0.36 -20.21
CA GLY A 43 2.98 -0.58 -19.10
C GLY A 43 3.20 0.13 -17.77
N CYS A 44 4.08 1.13 -17.72
CA CYS A 44 4.31 1.94 -16.52
C CYS A 44 3.09 2.82 -16.18
N ARG A 45 2.34 3.28 -17.17
CA ARG A 45 1.09 4.03 -16.95
C ARG A 45 -0.02 3.14 -16.36
N ALA A 46 -0.12 1.90 -16.81
CA ALA A 46 -1.03 0.90 -16.26
C ALA A 46 -0.64 0.53 -14.83
N PHE A 47 0.65 0.26 -14.59
CA PHE A 47 1.18 0.01 -13.26
C PHE A 47 0.84 1.14 -12.29
N GLN A 48 1.07 2.41 -12.68
CA GLN A 48 0.73 3.56 -11.84
C GLN A 48 -0.74 3.57 -11.39
N LYS A 49 -1.65 3.27 -12.32
CA LYS A 49 -3.09 3.24 -12.01
C LYS A 49 -3.46 2.06 -11.12
N GLN A 50 -2.82 0.90 -11.32
CA GLN A 50 -3.06 -0.29 -10.51
C GLN A 50 -2.54 -0.09 -9.08
N ASN A 51 -1.33 0.45 -8.93
CA ASN A 51 -0.75 0.70 -7.61
C ASN A 51 -1.61 1.68 -6.81
N ALA A 52 -2.04 2.79 -7.42
CA ALA A 52 -2.92 3.75 -6.74
C ALA A 52 -4.24 3.13 -6.25
N ARG A 53 -4.79 2.14 -6.98
CA ARG A 53 -5.99 1.41 -6.54
C ARG A 53 -5.69 0.45 -5.39
N ILE A 54 -4.52 -0.19 -5.41
CA ILE A 54 -4.08 -1.05 -4.31
C ILE A 54 -3.91 -0.20 -3.05
N ASP A 55 -3.26 0.95 -3.17
CA ASP A 55 -3.06 1.90 -2.07
C ASP A 55 -4.41 2.36 -1.49
N GLU A 56 -5.37 2.76 -2.33
CA GLU A 56 -6.73 3.15 -1.90
C GLU A 56 -7.47 1.99 -1.20
N MET A 57 -7.32 0.76 -1.68
CA MET A 57 -7.90 -0.42 -1.03
C MET A 57 -7.24 -0.73 0.32
N MET A 58 -5.95 -0.41 0.46
CA MET A 58 -5.17 -0.65 1.68
C MET A 58 -5.28 0.49 2.70
N GLU A 59 -5.62 1.71 2.29
CA GLU A 59 -5.94 2.83 3.18
C GLU A 59 -7.16 2.54 4.09
N VAL A 60 -7.94 1.50 3.78
CA VAL A 60 -8.91 0.93 4.71
C VAL A 60 -8.19 0.08 5.76
N ARG A 61 -7.55 0.73 6.76
CA ARG A 61 -7.35 0.27 8.16
C ARG A 61 -6.30 1.11 8.90
N ASP A 62 -6.58 2.39 9.03
CA ASP A 62 -6.27 3.11 10.26
C ASP A 62 -7.61 3.38 10.95
N GLN A 63 -8.36 2.29 11.22
CA GLN A 63 -9.39 2.43 12.24
C GLN A 63 -8.61 2.75 13.51
N PRO A 64 -8.87 3.89 14.18
CA PRO A 64 -8.27 4.15 15.48
C PRO A 64 -8.52 2.89 16.27
N GLU A 65 -7.48 2.28 16.84
CA GLU A 65 -7.61 1.00 17.53
C GLU A 65 -8.84 1.07 18.42
N THR A 66 -9.96 0.53 17.91
CA THR A 66 -11.18 0.46 18.68
C THR A 66 -10.76 -0.59 19.66
N SER A 67 -10.46 -0.18 20.90
CA SER A 67 -10.36 -1.08 22.03
C SER A 67 -11.64 -1.90 21.96
N LEU A 68 -11.55 -3.09 21.37
CA LEU A 68 -12.67 -3.97 21.21
C LEU A 68 -13.08 -4.26 22.65
N ASP A 69 -14.24 -3.79 23.06
CA ASP A 69 -14.76 -4.09 24.39
C ASP A 69 -15.07 -5.59 24.40
N THR A 70 -14.09 -6.37 24.87
CA THR A 70 -14.16 -7.82 24.95
C THR A 70 -14.90 -8.28 26.20
N THR A 71 -15.33 -7.36 27.07
CA THR A 71 -15.95 -7.70 28.35
C THR A 71 -17.16 -8.63 28.18
N GLY A 72 -18.03 -8.33 27.20
CA GLY A 72 -19.19 -9.17 26.89
C GLY A 72 -18.86 -10.50 26.20
N LEU A 73 -17.69 -10.61 25.56
CA LEU A 73 -17.21 -11.87 24.99
C LEU A 73 -16.59 -12.77 26.06
N GLU A 74 -15.80 -12.19 26.96
CA GLU A 74 -15.17 -12.86 28.09
C GLU A 74 -16.21 -13.51 29.01
N GLU A 75 -17.27 -12.78 29.36
CA GLU A 75 -18.36 -13.29 30.23
C GLU A 75 -19.06 -14.52 29.62
N ARG A 76 -19.29 -14.49 28.30
CA ARG A 76 -19.93 -15.60 27.57
C ARG A 76 -19.05 -16.84 27.51
N VAL A 77 -17.74 -16.67 27.36
CA VAL A 77 -16.79 -17.79 27.34
C VAL A 77 -16.70 -18.44 28.73
N LEU A 78 -16.59 -17.65 29.79
CA LEU A 78 -16.56 -18.16 31.17
C LEU A 78 -17.83 -18.94 31.51
N THR A 79 -18.99 -18.39 31.18
CA THR A 79 -20.29 -19.04 31.42
C THR A 79 -20.41 -20.39 30.69
N ALA A 80 -19.91 -20.46 29.45
CA ALA A 80 -19.94 -21.70 28.66
C ALA A 80 -19.04 -22.78 29.28
N LEU A 81 -17.83 -22.40 29.71
CA LEU A 81 -16.87 -23.33 30.34
C LEU A 81 -17.38 -23.86 31.69
N GLU A 82 -18.06 -23.03 32.48
CA GLU A 82 -18.66 -23.43 33.75
C GLU A 82 -19.82 -24.41 33.56
N LYS A 83 -20.64 -24.20 32.52
CA LYS A 83 -21.75 -25.08 32.17
C LYS A 83 -21.27 -26.46 31.71
N ASP A 84 -20.21 -26.49 30.91
CA ASP A 84 -19.59 -27.74 30.45
C ASP A 84 -18.96 -28.51 31.61
N ARG A 85 -18.30 -27.81 32.55
CA ARG A 85 -17.73 -28.43 33.76
C ARG A 85 -18.78 -28.97 34.74
N SER A 86 -19.99 -28.43 34.73
CA SER A 86 -21.08 -28.83 35.62
C SER A 86 -21.97 -29.96 35.05
N SER A 87 -21.68 -30.39 33.82
CA SER A 87 -22.42 -31.45 33.10
C SER A 87 -21.72 -32.82 33.13
N THR A 88 -20.60 -32.93 33.88
CA THR A 88 -19.85 -34.18 34.16
C THR A 88 -19.85 -34.42 35.66
#